data_AF-A0A3A8QS72-F1
#
_entry.id   AF-A0A3A8QS72-F1
#
_cell.length_a   1.000
_cell.length_b   1.000
_cell.length_c   1.000
_cell.angle_alpha   90.00
_cell.angle_beta   90.00
_cell.angle_gamma   90.00
#
_symmetry.space_group_name_H-M   'P 1'
#
loop_
_entity.id
_entity.type
_entity.pdbx_description
1 polymer ?
#
loop_
_entity_poly.entity_id
_entity_poly.type
_entity_poly.pdbx_seq_one_letter_code
_entity_poly.pdbx_strand_id
1 'polypeptide(L)'
;MALDPSEFLKTYVYEARAPVTEVLADLKALAELDARVERKRRTLWITAWSLMALSIAGCAILSAVVAQLSFGQQDALAGLPWLVGVGFFGVGIVLFIVRASMGRMDLDNRRYGLLATVLKRFQVDLDVSAPVDVKLDLARTDEERKCVGKKKRGRWDSEDFTDAWLSLHGRFADGTHLHLSVVEHLQKRRRTSRGSSGKTKLKTKRKGKTLLQVGLRVKPERFPGLAGLRTNAKQAAKLPPGVALSRLDVAEDRLAMRAVLDQEWTVLTTKPAPPEGRTPQGLKPPARQDGARAATMMLLSLYQVLGTSRRQGAAPARQKPV
;
A
#
# COMPACT_ATOMS: atom_id res chain seq x y z
N MET A 1 0.86 7.61 -22.14
CA MET A 1 -0.58 7.97 -22.20
C MET A 1 -0.93 8.59 -20.86
N ALA A 2 -1.45 9.81 -20.83
CA ALA A 2 -1.71 10.49 -19.56
C ALA A 2 -2.84 9.80 -18.79
N LEU A 3 -2.66 9.59 -17.49
CA LEU A 3 -3.69 9.09 -16.56
C LEU A 3 -4.97 9.95 -16.65
N ASP A 4 -6.12 9.35 -17.00
CA ASP A 4 -7.43 9.98 -16.82
C ASP A 4 -7.91 9.81 -15.36
N PRO A 5 -7.95 10.89 -14.55
CA PRO A 5 -8.34 10.79 -13.15
C PRO A 5 -9.79 10.35 -12.96
N SER A 6 -10.68 10.64 -13.92
CA SER A 6 -12.11 10.41 -13.80
C SER A 6 -12.46 8.93 -13.95
N GLU A 7 -11.80 8.24 -14.87
CA GLU A 7 -11.93 6.78 -15.03
C GLU A 7 -11.22 6.04 -13.89
N PHE A 8 -10.02 6.50 -13.52
CA PHE A 8 -9.26 5.91 -12.42
C PHE A 8 -10.06 5.91 -11.10
N LEU A 9 -10.74 7.00 -10.76
CA LEU A 9 -11.53 7.09 -9.53
C LEU A 9 -12.74 6.14 -9.49
N LYS A 10 -13.19 5.62 -10.64
CA LYS A 10 -14.28 4.64 -10.71
C LYS A 10 -13.79 3.23 -10.43
N THR A 11 -12.62 2.86 -10.96
CA THR A 11 -12.11 1.48 -10.91
C THR A 11 -11.06 1.25 -9.83
N TYR A 12 -10.32 2.32 -9.47
CA TYR A 12 -9.09 2.31 -8.68
C TYR A 12 -7.97 1.47 -9.30
N VAL A 13 -8.05 1.18 -10.60
CA VAL A 13 -7.07 0.35 -11.31
C VAL A 13 -6.30 1.25 -12.27
N TYR A 14 -4.98 1.25 -12.12
CA TYR A 14 -4.04 1.88 -13.03
C TYR A 14 -3.41 0.79 -13.90
N GLU A 15 -3.63 0.86 -15.20
CA GLU A 15 -3.03 -0.03 -16.20
C GLU A 15 -2.32 0.81 -17.25
N ALA A 16 -1.04 0.52 -17.49
CA ALA A 16 -0.23 1.27 -18.45
C ALA A 16 0.83 0.39 -19.10
N ARG A 17 1.02 0.57 -20.40
CA ARG A 17 2.16 0.05 -21.16
C ARG A 17 2.95 1.23 -21.71
N ALA A 18 3.96 1.67 -20.97
CA ALA A 18 4.67 2.92 -21.26
C ALA A 18 6.14 2.86 -20.79
N PRO A 19 7.01 3.79 -21.24
CA PRO A 19 8.35 3.94 -20.69
C PRO A 19 8.34 4.19 -19.18
N VAL A 20 9.42 3.81 -18.49
CA VAL A 20 9.55 3.95 -17.02
C VAL A 20 9.30 5.38 -16.55
N THR A 21 9.75 6.37 -17.32
CA THR A 21 9.61 7.80 -17.00
C THR A 21 8.16 8.25 -16.98
N GLU A 22 7.35 7.82 -17.94
CA GLU A 22 5.91 8.09 -17.98
C GLU A 22 5.20 7.44 -16.79
N VAL A 23 5.47 6.16 -16.52
CA VAL A 23 4.89 5.45 -15.37
C VAL A 23 5.25 6.14 -14.05
N LEU A 24 6.49 6.60 -13.88
CA LEU A 24 6.90 7.33 -12.67
C LEU A 24 6.20 8.69 -12.55
N ALA A 25 5.92 9.37 -13.67
CA ALA A 25 5.15 10.61 -13.68
C ALA A 25 3.69 10.37 -13.28
N ASP A 26 3.06 9.32 -13.81
CA ASP A 26 1.69 8.94 -13.45
C ASP A 26 1.58 8.56 -11.97
N LEU A 27 2.54 7.79 -11.43
CA LEU A 27 2.59 7.46 -10.01
C LEU A 27 2.78 8.69 -9.12
N LYS A 28 3.51 9.71 -9.61
CA LYS A 28 3.62 11.00 -8.90
C LYS A 28 2.29 11.75 -8.92
N ALA A 29 1.58 11.76 -10.05
CA ALA A 29 0.26 12.37 -10.14
C ALA A 29 -0.75 11.68 -9.19
N LEU A 30 -0.70 10.35 -9.07
CA LEU A 30 -1.48 9.59 -8.08
C LEU A 30 -1.13 9.99 -6.64
N ALA A 31 0.16 10.13 -6.31
CA ALA A 31 0.59 10.59 -5.00
C ALA A 31 0.11 12.02 -4.69
N GLU A 32 0.07 12.90 -5.68
CA GLU A 32 -0.45 14.27 -5.54
C GLU A 32 -1.98 14.32 -5.39
N LEU A 33 -2.70 13.42 -6.06
CA LEU A 33 -4.14 13.23 -5.86
C LEU A 33 -4.44 12.79 -4.43
N ASP A 34 -3.75 11.76 -3.94
CA ASP A 34 -3.90 11.27 -2.56
C ASP A 34 -3.59 12.37 -1.53
N ALA A 35 -2.47 13.07 -1.69
CA ALA A 35 -2.09 14.17 -0.81
C ALA A 35 -3.09 15.33 -0.82
N ARG A 36 -3.85 15.54 -1.90
CA ARG A 36 -4.95 16.52 -1.94
C ARG A 36 -6.16 16.03 -1.16
N VAL A 37 -6.53 14.76 -1.28
CA VAL A 37 -7.62 14.15 -0.52
C VAL A 37 -7.33 14.19 0.97
N GLU A 38 -6.13 13.79 1.40
CA GLU A 38 -5.76 13.78 2.82
C GLU A 38 -5.70 15.20 3.41
N ARG A 39 -5.21 16.19 2.65
CA ARG A 39 -5.26 17.61 3.07
C ARG A 39 -6.68 18.10 3.26
N LYS A 40 -7.58 17.87 2.28
CA LYS A 40 -9.00 18.25 2.40
C LYS A 40 -9.66 17.58 3.61
N ARG A 41 -9.41 16.29 3.80
CA ARG A 41 -9.94 15.50 4.90
C ARG A 41 -9.46 16.03 6.27
N ARG A 42 -8.20 16.47 6.37
CA ARG A 42 -7.64 17.12 7.56
C ARG A 42 -8.26 18.49 7.80
N THR A 43 -8.38 19.31 6.76
CA THR A 43 -9.04 20.63 6.87
C THR A 43 -10.49 20.48 7.33
N LEU A 44 -11.26 19.58 6.71
CA LEU A 44 -12.66 19.29 7.10
C LEU A 44 -12.79 18.86 8.57
N TRP A 45 -11.81 18.09 9.06
CA TRP A 45 -11.79 17.67 10.46
C TRP A 45 -11.53 18.84 11.41
N ILE A 46 -10.54 19.67 11.10
CA ILE A 46 -10.24 20.87 11.89
C ILE A 46 -11.46 21.80 11.88
N THR A 47 -12.04 22.08 10.71
CA THR A 47 -13.22 22.94 10.60
C THR A 47 -14.44 22.39 11.32
N ALA A 48 -14.69 21.08 11.24
CA ALA A 48 -15.81 20.46 11.95
C ALA A 48 -15.66 20.59 13.47
N TRP A 49 -14.46 20.36 14.00
CA TRP A 49 -14.17 20.56 15.43
C TRP A 49 -14.27 22.03 15.85
N SER A 50 -13.73 22.95 15.04
CA SER A 50 -13.84 24.38 15.31
C SER A 50 -15.29 24.85 15.35
N LEU A 51 -16.15 24.39 14.43
CA LEU A 51 -17.57 24.74 14.42
C LEU A 51 -18.33 24.15 15.61
N MET A 52 -18.02 22.92 16.02
CA MET A 52 -18.61 22.34 17.23
C MET A 52 -18.19 23.10 18.50
N ALA A 53 -16.92 23.49 18.60
CA ALA A 53 -16.43 24.31 19.72
C ALA A 53 -17.08 25.71 19.72
N LEU A 54 -17.19 26.34 18.55
CA LEU A 54 -17.85 27.64 18.38
C LEU A 54 -19.35 27.58 18.64
N SER A 55 -20.04 26.48 18.34
CA SER A 55 -21.44 26.27 18.68
C SER A 55 -21.63 26.31 20.20
N ILE A 56 -20.81 25.57 20.94
CA ILE A 56 -20.89 25.52 22.41
C ILE A 56 -20.53 26.88 23.03
N ALA A 57 -19.40 27.46 22.64
CA ALA A 57 -18.95 28.75 23.16
C ALA A 57 -19.90 29.89 22.76
N GLY A 58 -20.37 29.90 21.51
CA GLY A 58 -21.29 30.88 20.96
C GLY A 58 -22.65 30.84 21.65
N CYS A 59 -23.21 29.66 21.92
CA CYS A 59 -24.42 29.54 22.75
C CYS A 59 -24.19 30.08 24.16
N ALA A 60 -23.08 29.75 24.82
CA ALA A 60 -22.80 30.22 26.17
C ALA A 60 -22.67 31.75 26.23
N ILE A 61 -21.92 32.35 25.30
CA ILE A 61 -21.73 33.80 25.22
C ILE A 61 -23.05 34.51 24.86
N LEU A 62 -23.78 34.02 23.86
CA LEU A 62 -25.03 34.68 23.44
C LEU A 62 -26.11 34.58 24.52
N SER A 63 -26.20 33.45 25.23
CA SER A 63 -27.08 33.32 26.40
C SER A 63 -26.70 34.29 27.53
N ALA A 64 -25.40 34.50 27.78
CA ALA A 64 -24.96 35.48 28.78
C ALA A 64 -25.30 36.93 28.38
N VAL A 65 -25.18 37.28 27.10
CA VAL A 65 -25.55 38.60 26.57
C VAL A 65 -27.07 38.81 26.65
N VAL A 66 -27.88 37.82 26.23
CA VAL A 66 -29.34 37.89 26.32
C VAL A 66 -29.79 38.06 27.78
N ALA A 67 -29.12 37.39 28.73
CA ALA A 67 -29.42 37.54 30.16
C ALA A 67 -29.18 38.97 30.71
N GLN A 68 -28.38 39.80 30.04
CA GLN A 68 -28.14 41.20 30.43
C GLN A 68 -29.16 42.19 29.84
N LEU A 69 -30.04 41.76 28.93
CA LEU A 69 -31.05 42.61 28.30
C LEU A 69 -32.29 42.79 29.19
N SER A 70 -33.06 43.85 28.91
CA SER A 70 -34.35 44.10 29.59
C SER A 70 -35.39 43.00 29.30
N PHE A 71 -36.35 42.79 30.21
CA PHE A 71 -37.37 41.73 30.08
C PHE A 71 -38.10 41.72 28.72
N GLY A 72 -38.49 42.89 28.20
CA GLY A 72 -39.16 42.98 26.89
C GLY A 72 -38.26 42.62 25.69
N GLN A 73 -36.95 42.79 25.81
CA GLN A 73 -35.98 42.40 24.78
C GLN A 73 -35.55 40.94 24.90
N GLN A 74 -35.59 40.37 26.11
CA GLN A 74 -35.29 38.96 26.38
C GLN A 74 -36.28 38.04 25.65
N ASP A 75 -37.58 38.31 25.74
CA ASP A 75 -38.60 37.50 25.07
C ASP A 75 -38.45 37.52 23.54
N ALA A 76 -38.05 38.65 22.97
CA ALA A 76 -37.82 38.77 21.53
C ALA A 76 -36.60 37.98 21.02
N LEU A 77 -35.58 37.76 21.87
CA LEU A 77 -34.29 37.18 21.48
C LEU A 77 -34.00 35.81 22.12
N ALA A 78 -34.87 35.31 23.00
CA ALA A 78 -34.66 34.08 23.76
C ALA A 78 -34.35 32.83 22.89
N GLY A 79 -34.85 32.78 21.65
CA GLY A 79 -34.60 31.67 20.71
C GLY A 79 -33.30 31.78 19.90
N LEU A 80 -32.68 32.96 19.81
CA LEU A 80 -31.54 33.20 18.92
C LEU A 80 -30.30 32.36 19.30
N PRO A 81 -29.90 32.22 20.58
CA PRO A 81 -28.76 31.38 20.96
C PRO A 81 -28.93 29.92 20.57
N TRP A 82 -30.15 29.40 20.71
CA TRP A 82 -30.48 28.03 20.35
C TRP A 82 -30.41 27.82 18.83
N LEU A 83 -31.02 28.70 18.04
CA LEU A 83 -31.00 28.62 16.58
C LEU A 83 -29.58 28.66 16.02
N VAL A 84 -28.74 29.58 16.52
CA VAL A 84 -27.33 29.69 16.12
C VAL A 84 -26.56 28.44 16.52
N GLY A 85 -26.78 27.93 17.74
CA GLY A 85 -26.17 26.70 18.24
C GLY A 85 -26.47 25.48 17.38
N VAL A 86 -27.76 25.24 17.13
CA VAL A 86 -28.26 24.12 16.32
C VAL A 86 -27.76 24.25 14.87
N GLY A 87 -27.72 25.45 14.31
CA GLY A 87 -27.19 25.71 12.97
C GLY A 87 -25.72 25.29 12.83
N PHE A 88 -24.84 25.78 13.71
CA PHE A 88 -23.42 25.41 13.69
C PHE A 88 -23.19 23.92 13.97
N PHE A 89 -23.96 23.34 14.89
CA PHE A 89 -23.90 21.91 15.18
C PHE A 89 -24.30 21.05 13.98
N GLY A 90 -25.39 21.43 13.29
CA GLY A 90 -25.85 20.78 12.07
C GLY A 90 -24.81 20.82 10.95
N VAL A 91 -24.19 21.98 10.69
CA VAL A 91 -23.09 22.10 9.73
C VAL A 91 -21.91 21.22 10.12
N GLY A 92 -21.55 21.19 11.42
CA GLY A 92 -20.51 20.30 11.94
C GLY A 92 -20.76 18.83 11.61
N ILE A 93 -21.99 18.33 11.82
CA ILE A 93 -22.39 16.96 11.47
C ILE A 93 -22.24 16.72 9.96
N VAL A 94 -22.71 17.63 9.12
CA VAL A 94 -22.58 17.50 7.66
C VAL A 94 -21.12 17.39 7.24
N LEU A 95 -20.22 18.20 7.80
CA LEU A 95 -18.78 18.10 7.52
C LEU A 95 -18.19 16.75 7.96
N PHE A 96 -18.65 16.17 9.07
CA PHE A 96 -18.25 14.83 9.48
C PHE A 96 -18.71 13.75 8.49
N ILE A 97 -19.94 13.85 7.97
CA ILE A 97 -20.46 12.94 6.95
C ILE A 97 -19.66 13.06 5.65
N VAL A 98 -19.39 14.28 5.19
CA VAL A 98 -18.55 14.54 4.00
C VAL A 98 -17.12 14.02 4.21
N ARG A 99 -16.53 14.20 5.39
CA ARG A 99 -15.23 13.62 5.73
C ARG A 99 -15.27 12.08 5.67
N ALA A 100 -16.32 11.46 6.19
CA ALA A 100 -16.46 10.01 6.19
C ALA A 100 -16.61 9.44 4.77
N SER A 101 -17.30 10.15 3.88
CA SER A 101 -17.40 9.75 2.47
C SER A 101 -16.07 9.91 1.73
N MET A 102 -15.30 10.97 2.01
CA MET A 102 -13.95 11.16 1.44
C MET A 102 -12.96 10.06 1.85
N GLY A 103 -13.14 9.44 3.01
CA GLY A 103 -12.32 8.30 3.43
C GLY A 103 -12.42 7.07 2.50
N ARG A 104 -13.41 7.03 1.60
CA ARG A 104 -13.50 6.00 0.56
C ARG A 104 -12.56 6.23 -0.62
N MET A 105 -12.05 7.46 -0.79
CA MET A 105 -11.11 7.86 -1.84
C MET A 105 -9.65 7.81 -1.37
N ASP A 106 -9.40 7.40 -0.12
CA ASP A 106 -8.06 7.26 0.48
C ASP A 106 -7.32 6.09 -0.20
N LEU A 107 -6.21 6.39 -0.87
CA LEU A 107 -5.43 5.39 -1.60
C LEU A 107 -4.39 4.76 -0.65
N ASP A 108 -4.02 3.50 -0.87
CA ASP A 108 -2.96 2.90 -0.05
C ASP A 108 -1.57 3.38 -0.50
N ASN A 109 -0.99 4.30 0.29
CA ASN A 109 0.30 4.94 0.03
C ASN A 109 1.46 3.95 -0.17
N ARG A 110 1.32 2.75 0.39
CA ARG A 110 2.33 1.70 0.28
C ARG A 110 2.36 1.09 -1.12
N ARG A 111 1.21 1.01 -1.80
CA ARG A 111 1.08 0.32 -3.08
C ARG A 111 1.77 1.07 -4.22
N TYR A 112 1.37 2.31 -4.46
CA TYR A 112 2.04 3.13 -5.48
C TYR A 112 3.46 3.53 -5.05
N GLY A 113 3.71 3.70 -3.75
CA GLY A 113 5.06 3.95 -3.21
C GLY A 113 6.03 2.81 -3.49
N LEU A 114 5.57 1.55 -3.37
CA LEU A 114 6.38 0.36 -3.63
C LEU A 114 6.82 0.36 -5.08
N LEU A 115 5.85 0.48 -5.98
CA LEU A 115 6.09 0.47 -7.42
C LEU A 115 7.02 1.61 -7.83
N ALA A 116 6.77 2.84 -7.35
CA ALA A 116 7.61 3.99 -7.67
C ALA A 116 9.06 3.80 -7.19
N THR A 117 9.25 3.25 -5.98
CA THR A 117 10.59 3.01 -5.43
C THR A 117 11.31 1.88 -6.16
N VAL A 118 10.60 0.82 -6.51
CA VAL A 118 11.15 -0.32 -7.27
C VAL A 118 11.53 0.11 -8.68
N LEU A 119 10.65 0.83 -9.40
CA LEU A 119 10.95 1.34 -10.73
C LEU A 119 12.14 2.29 -10.73
N LYS A 120 12.26 3.20 -9.76
CA LYS A 120 13.44 4.08 -9.62
C LYS A 120 14.75 3.29 -9.46
N ARG A 121 14.71 2.18 -8.71
CA ARG A 121 15.89 1.32 -8.52
C ARG A 121 16.21 0.50 -9.78
N PHE A 122 15.19 0.03 -10.48
CA PHE A 122 15.36 -0.80 -11.68
C PHE A 122 15.60 0.01 -12.96
N GLN A 123 15.33 1.32 -12.93
CA GLN A 123 15.49 2.20 -14.09
C GLN A 123 16.88 2.13 -14.73
N VAL A 124 17.92 1.87 -13.93
CA VAL A 124 19.30 1.74 -14.42
C VAL A 124 19.51 0.48 -15.27
N ASP A 125 18.80 -0.61 -14.94
CA ASP A 125 18.95 -1.90 -15.61
C ASP A 125 17.92 -2.11 -16.73
N LEU A 126 16.79 -1.40 -16.67
CA LEU A 126 15.71 -1.48 -17.64
C LEU A 126 16.13 -0.89 -18.99
N ASP A 127 15.70 -1.53 -20.07
CA ASP A 127 15.93 -1.04 -21.42
C ASP A 127 15.13 0.26 -21.63
N VAL A 128 15.85 1.36 -21.90
CA VAL A 128 15.29 2.71 -22.10
C VAL A 128 14.25 2.74 -23.24
N SER A 129 14.42 1.86 -24.23
CA SER A 129 13.54 1.77 -25.40
C SER A 129 12.34 0.84 -25.19
N ALA A 130 12.38 -0.03 -24.18
CA ALA A 130 11.34 -1.04 -23.96
C ALA A 130 10.23 -0.51 -23.04
N PRO A 131 8.95 -0.58 -23.44
CA PRO A 131 7.86 -0.22 -22.57
C PRO A 131 7.71 -1.24 -21.45
N VAL A 132 7.28 -0.74 -20.29
CA VAL A 132 6.96 -1.54 -19.11
C VAL A 132 5.45 -1.68 -19.04
N ASP A 133 4.96 -2.89 -18.81
CA ASP A 133 3.54 -3.19 -18.61
C ASP A 133 3.26 -3.28 -17.11
N VAL A 134 2.39 -2.40 -16.64
CA VAL A 134 2.06 -2.22 -15.23
C VAL A 134 0.57 -2.32 -15.04
N LYS A 135 0.16 -3.15 -14.09
CA LYS A 135 -1.18 -3.19 -13.53
C LYS A 135 -1.11 -2.98 -12.02
N LEU A 136 -1.75 -1.93 -11.54
CA LEU A 136 -1.77 -1.51 -10.14
C LEU A 136 -3.22 -1.29 -9.70
N ASP A 137 -3.72 -2.14 -8.82
CA ASP A 137 -5.03 -2.00 -8.17
C ASP A 137 -4.84 -1.30 -6.81
N LEU A 138 -5.41 -0.11 -6.66
CA LEU A 138 -5.37 0.71 -5.45
C LEU A 138 -6.66 0.59 -4.62
N ALA A 139 -7.59 -0.25 -5.03
CA ALA A 139 -8.82 -0.51 -4.33
C ALA A 139 -8.57 -1.33 -3.06
N ARG A 140 -9.45 -1.17 -2.07
CA ARG A 140 -9.22 -1.77 -0.74
C ARG A 140 -9.12 -3.29 -0.81
N THR A 141 -8.22 -3.89 -0.02
CA THR A 141 -8.03 -5.35 0.04
C THR A 141 -9.31 -6.09 0.46
N ASP A 142 -10.26 -5.40 1.09
CA ASP A 142 -11.49 -5.98 1.64
C ASP A 142 -12.75 -5.74 0.80
N GLU A 143 -12.59 -5.38 -0.47
CA GLU A 143 -13.70 -5.29 -1.41
C GLU A 143 -14.33 -6.66 -1.70
N GLU A 144 -15.64 -6.65 -1.94
CA GLU A 144 -16.41 -7.88 -2.17
C GLU A 144 -15.94 -8.64 -3.43
N ARG A 145 -15.54 -7.91 -4.50
CA ARG A 145 -14.96 -8.52 -5.72
C ARG A 145 -13.66 -9.30 -5.47
N LYS A 146 -12.99 -9.07 -4.34
CA LYS A 146 -11.72 -9.73 -3.94
C LYS A 146 -11.95 -10.85 -2.91
N CYS A 147 -13.20 -11.12 -2.54
CA CYS A 147 -13.56 -12.15 -1.59
C CYS A 147 -13.49 -13.53 -2.25
N VAL A 148 -12.59 -14.39 -1.76
CA VAL A 148 -12.43 -15.77 -2.27
C VAL A 148 -13.42 -16.71 -1.61
N GLY A 149 -13.91 -16.37 -0.41
CA GLY A 149 -15.00 -17.11 0.21
C GLY A 149 -15.27 -16.74 1.66
N LYS A 150 -16.47 -17.12 2.09
CA LYS A 150 -16.95 -16.96 3.46
C LYS A 150 -17.06 -18.37 4.08
N LYS A 151 -16.31 -18.63 5.15
CA LYS A 151 -16.23 -19.96 5.79
C LYS A 151 -16.36 -19.82 7.30
N LYS A 152 -17.14 -20.70 7.91
CA LYS A 152 -17.22 -20.80 9.38
C LYS A 152 -16.02 -21.60 9.90
N ARG A 153 -15.24 -21.00 10.80
CA ARG A 153 -14.06 -21.64 11.43
C ARG A 153 -14.30 -21.75 12.93
N GLY A 154 -14.97 -22.84 13.33
CA GLY A 154 -15.45 -23.03 14.70
C GLY A 154 -16.56 -22.02 15.05
N ARG A 155 -16.36 -21.21 16.09
CA ARG A 155 -17.30 -20.15 16.51
C ARG A 155 -17.09 -18.80 15.81
N TRP A 156 -16.24 -18.75 14.77
CA TRP A 156 -15.92 -17.52 14.04
C TRP A 156 -16.43 -17.60 12.61
N ASP A 157 -17.15 -16.58 12.16
CA ASP A 157 -17.40 -16.37 10.73
C ASP A 157 -16.14 -15.75 10.15
N SER A 158 -15.56 -16.39 9.14
CA SER A 158 -14.34 -15.93 8.49
C SER A 158 -14.60 -15.57 7.04
N GLU A 159 -14.02 -14.46 6.59
CA GLU A 159 -14.03 -13.99 5.21
C GLU A 159 -12.58 -13.94 4.74
N ASP A 160 -12.27 -14.69 3.69
CA ASP A 160 -10.95 -14.79 3.11
C ASP A 160 -10.91 -13.97 1.81
N PHE A 161 -9.94 -13.05 1.70
CA PHE A 161 -9.73 -12.16 0.57
C PHE A 161 -8.35 -12.40 -0.03
N THR A 162 -8.25 -12.32 -1.35
CA THR A 162 -6.98 -12.38 -2.09
C THR A 162 -6.97 -11.27 -3.12
N ASP A 163 -5.95 -10.41 -3.02
CA ASP A 163 -5.83 -9.19 -3.80
C ASP A 163 -4.51 -9.18 -4.56
N ALA A 164 -4.55 -9.56 -5.84
CA ALA A 164 -3.40 -9.49 -6.75
C ALA A 164 -3.27 -8.06 -7.28
N TRP A 165 -2.78 -7.18 -6.42
CA TRP A 165 -2.87 -5.74 -6.66
C TRP A 165 -1.73 -5.16 -7.48
N LEU A 166 -0.62 -5.89 -7.69
CA LEU A 166 0.47 -5.44 -8.56
C LEU A 166 0.90 -6.54 -9.52
N SER A 167 1.01 -6.17 -10.79
CA SER A 167 1.73 -6.90 -11.83
C SER A 167 2.61 -5.92 -12.60
N LEU A 168 3.89 -6.22 -12.71
CA LEU A 168 4.88 -5.42 -13.42
C LEU A 168 5.67 -6.36 -14.33
N HIS A 169 5.65 -6.08 -15.63
CA HIS A 169 6.44 -6.77 -16.65
C HIS A 169 7.36 -5.77 -17.33
N GLY A 170 8.64 -6.10 -17.41
CA GLY A 170 9.63 -5.24 -18.05
C GLY A 170 10.71 -6.06 -18.75
N ARG A 171 11.53 -5.37 -19.54
CA ARG A 171 12.69 -5.96 -20.19
C ARG A 171 13.94 -5.20 -19.74
N PHE A 172 14.92 -5.95 -19.27
CA PHE A 172 16.24 -5.41 -18.94
C PHE A 172 17.09 -5.25 -20.21
N ALA A 173 18.12 -4.41 -20.14
CA ALA A 173 19.03 -4.15 -21.26
C ALA A 173 19.79 -5.41 -21.72
N ASP A 174 19.98 -6.39 -20.85
CA ASP A 174 20.53 -7.70 -21.18
C ASP A 174 19.53 -8.59 -21.96
N GLY A 175 18.29 -8.17 -22.13
CA GLY A 175 17.22 -8.94 -22.78
C GLY A 175 16.52 -9.94 -21.86
N THR A 176 16.80 -9.92 -20.55
CA THR A 176 16.06 -10.67 -19.55
C THR A 176 14.68 -10.05 -19.34
N HIS A 177 13.64 -10.88 -19.27
CA HIS A 177 12.28 -10.40 -18.98
C HIS A 177 12.05 -10.45 -17.47
N LEU A 178 11.73 -9.30 -16.90
CA LEU A 178 11.33 -9.14 -15.51
C LEU A 178 9.83 -9.36 -15.36
N HIS A 179 9.45 -10.09 -14.32
CA HIS A 179 8.08 -10.16 -13.82
C HIS A 179 8.09 -9.93 -12.31
N LEU A 180 7.39 -8.92 -11.84
CA LEU A 180 7.19 -8.62 -10.42
C LEU A 180 5.68 -8.64 -10.15
N SER A 181 5.25 -9.44 -9.18
CA SER A 181 3.85 -9.44 -8.76
C SER A 181 3.71 -9.41 -7.24
N VAL A 182 2.63 -8.81 -6.77
CA VAL A 182 2.31 -8.72 -5.35
C VAL A 182 0.87 -9.13 -5.12
N VAL A 183 0.70 -10.05 -4.17
CA VAL A 183 -0.61 -10.57 -3.77
C VAL A 183 -0.77 -10.41 -2.26
N GLU A 184 -1.80 -9.69 -1.84
CA GLU A 184 -2.20 -9.61 -0.44
C GLU A 184 -3.25 -10.67 -0.12
N HIS A 185 -3.05 -11.39 0.99
CA HIS A 185 -4.08 -12.21 1.59
C HIS A 185 -4.57 -11.56 2.86
N LEU A 186 -5.88 -11.40 2.99
CA LEU A 186 -6.53 -10.84 4.16
C LEU A 186 -7.61 -11.80 4.64
N GLN A 187 -7.59 -12.12 5.92
CA GLN A 187 -8.63 -12.87 6.59
C GLN A 187 -9.27 -12.00 7.68
N LYS A 188 -10.56 -11.74 7.53
CA LYS A 188 -11.39 -11.12 8.56
C LYS A 188 -12.14 -12.22 9.30
N ARG A 189 -12.18 -12.15 10.63
CA ARG A 189 -12.98 -13.04 11.45
C ARG A 189 -13.87 -12.23 12.37
N ARG A 190 -15.15 -12.59 12.46
CA ARG A 190 -16.11 -12.00 13.39
C ARG A 190 -16.76 -13.08 14.24
N ARG A 191 -17.04 -12.74 15.49
CA ARG A 191 -17.82 -13.57 16.41
C ARG A 191 -18.69 -12.68 17.27
N THR A 192 -19.98 -12.96 17.28
CA THR A 192 -20.93 -12.39 18.23
C THR A 192 -21.06 -13.34 19.43
N SER A 193 -21.15 -12.79 20.64
CA SER A 193 -21.37 -13.54 21.86
C SER A 193 -22.27 -12.75 22.78
N ARG A 194 -23.25 -13.39 23.42
CA ARG A 194 -24.07 -12.78 24.46
C ARG A 194 -23.39 -12.98 25.82
N GLY A 195 -23.30 -11.91 26.62
CA GLY A 195 -22.79 -11.98 28.00
C GLY A 195 -23.87 -12.40 29.00
N SER A 196 -23.48 -12.65 30.26
CA SER A 196 -24.42 -12.94 31.36
C SER A 196 -25.41 -11.79 31.61
N SER A 197 -25.03 -10.55 31.33
CA SER A 197 -25.90 -9.37 31.39
C SER A 197 -26.84 -9.19 30.20
N GLY A 198 -26.94 -10.18 29.30
CA GLY A 198 -27.76 -10.11 28.09
C GLY A 198 -27.19 -9.26 26.95
N LYS A 199 -26.18 -8.41 27.22
CA LYS A 199 -25.53 -7.56 26.19
C LYS A 199 -24.79 -8.40 25.14
N THR A 200 -25.03 -8.08 23.86
CA THR A 200 -24.31 -8.68 22.72
C THR A 200 -22.95 -8.01 22.53
N LYS A 201 -21.88 -8.80 22.50
CA LYS A 201 -20.52 -8.34 22.23
C LYS A 201 -20.06 -8.87 20.87
N LEU A 202 -19.56 -7.97 20.02
CA LEU A 202 -18.87 -8.32 18.78
C LEU A 202 -17.36 -8.38 19.02
N LYS A 203 -16.74 -9.49 18.64
CA LYS A 203 -15.28 -9.62 18.58
C LYS A 203 -14.86 -9.76 17.13
N THR A 204 -13.86 -8.99 16.71
CA THR A 204 -13.28 -9.05 15.37
C THR A 204 -11.79 -9.39 15.45
N LYS A 205 -11.29 -10.14 14.48
CA LYS A 205 -9.85 -10.39 14.28
C LYS A 205 -9.51 -10.16 12.81
N ARG A 206 -8.35 -9.58 12.56
CA ARG A 206 -7.78 -9.39 11.23
C ARG A 206 -6.43 -10.10 11.18
N LYS A 207 -6.20 -10.89 10.14
CA LYS A 207 -4.89 -11.48 9.85
C LYS A 207 -4.59 -11.23 8.38
N GLY A 208 -3.36 -10.85 8.06
CA GLY A 208 -2.97 -10.72 6.67
C GLY A 208 -1.50 -11.00 6.46
N LYS A 209 -1.16 -11.29 5.21
CA LYS A 209 0.20 -11.49 4.74
C LYS A 209 0.29 -11.01 3.30
N THR A 210 1.48 -10.59 2.90
CA THR A 210 1.76 -10.14 1.54
C THR A 210 2.73 -11.12 0.90
N LEU A 211 2.38 -11.62 -0.29
CA LEU A 211 3.25 -12.44 -1.11
C LEU A 211 3.86 -11.55 -2.18
N LEU A 212 5.18 -11.44 -2.15
CA LEU A 212 5.97 -10.74 -3.15
C LEU A 212 6.62 -11.79 -4.04
N GLN A 213 6.50 -11.66 -5.35
CA GLN A 213 7.09 -12.58 -6.31
C GLN A 213 7.92 -11.80 -7.33
N VAL A 214 9.18 -12.21 -7.50
CA VAL A 214 10.08 -11.70 -8.53
C VAL A 214 10.48 -12.87 -9.41
N GLY A 215 10.33 -12.70 -10.72
CA GLY A 215 10.69 -13.69 -11.73
C GLY A 215 11.54 -13.06 -12.83
N LEU A 216 12.51 -13.82 -13.30
CA LEU A 216 13.34 -13.53 -14.46
C LEU A 216 13.17 -14.64 -15.47
N ARG A 217 12.90 -14.27 -16.72
CA ARG A 217 12.98 -15.19 -17.86
C ARG A 217 14.20 -14.83 -18.69
N VAL A 218 15.08 -15.81 -18.89
CA VAL A 218 16.38 -15.66 -19.54
C VAL A 218 16.46 -16.56 -20.77
N LYS A 219 17.35 -16.20 -21.71
CA LYS A 219 17.67 -17.08 -22.83
C LYS A 219 18.58 -18.22 -22.33
N PRO A 220 18.23 -19.50 -22.53
CA PRO A 220 18.99 -20.63 -22.00
C PRO A 220 20.42 -20.70 -22.57
N GLU A 221 20.61 -20.25 -23.82
CA GLU A 221 21.92 -20.16 -24.48
C GLU A 221 22.95 -19.34 -23.69
N ARG A 222 22.50 -18.32 -22.94
CA ARG A 222 23.38 -17.45 -22.14
C ARG A 222 23.71 -18.00 -20.77
N PHE A 223 22.92 -18.95 -20.28
CA PHE A 223 23.00 -19.49 -18.92
C PHE A 223 22.89 -21.03 -18.95
N PRO A 224 23.87 -21.72 -19.55
CA PRO A 224 23.86 -23.18 -19.57
C PRO A 224 23.92 -23.73 -18.14
N GLY A 225 23.21 -24.84 -17.90
CA GLY A 225 23.22 -25.52 -16.60
C GLY A 225 22.43 -24.82 -15.49
N LEU A 226 21.63 -23.79 -15.79
CA LEU A 226 20.86 -23.05 -14.78
C LEU A 226 19.98 -23.95 -13.89
N ALA A 227 19.32 -24.96 -14.49
CA ALA A 227 18.49 -25.91 -13.76
C ALA A 227 19.25 -26.70 -12.68
N GLY A 228 20.55 -26.97 -12.90
CA GLY A 228 21.41 -27.68 -11.95
C GLY A 228 21.75 -26.87 -10.70
N LEU A 229 21.56 -25.55 -10.72
CA LEU A 229 21.91 -24.65 -9.62
C LEU A 229 20.85 -24.56 -8.51
N ARG A 230 19.75 -25.32 -8.59
CA ARG A 230 18.62 -25.20 -7.64
C ARG A 230 19.03 -25.27 -6.16
N THR A 231 19.95 -26.17 -5.81
CA THR A 231 20.43 -26.34 -4.44
C THR A 231 21.25 -25.14 -3.98
N ASN A 232 22.18 -24.68 -4.83
CA ASN A 232 23.03 -23.52 -4.56
C ASN A 232 22.23 -22.21 -4.56
N ALA A 233 21.18 -22.13 -5.37
CA ALA A 233 20.33 -20.95 -5.49
C ALA A 233 19.61 -20.63 -4.16
N LYS A 234 19.23 -21.65 -3.38
CA LYS A 234 18.65 -21.44 -2.06
C LYS A 234 19.66 -20.84 -1.07
N GLN A 235 20.93 -21.25 -1.15
CA GLN A 235 22.00 -20.71 -0.30
C GLN A 235 22.42 -19.29 -0.71
N ALA A 236 22.31 -18.98 -2.01
CA ALA A 236 22.58 -17.65 -2.54
C ALA A 236 21.44 -16.64 -2.29
N ALA A 237 20.22 -17.11 -1.98
CA ALA A 237 19.08 -16.23 -1.73
C ALA A 237 19.25 -15.44 -0.44
N LYS A 238 19.51 -14.14 -0.56
CA LYS A 238 19.64 -13.21 0.58
C LYS A 238 18.40 -12.33 0.66
N LEU A 239 17.60 -12.52 1.70
CA LEU A 239 16.43 -11.71 2.02
C LEU A 239 16.70 -10.80 3.22
N PRO A 240 16.06 -9.62 3.31
CA PRO A 240 16.16 -8.78 4.49
C PRO A 240 15.53 -9.44 5.73
N PRO A 241 15.93 -9.04 6.94
CA PRO A 241 15.37 -9.58 8.18
C PRO A 241 13.84 -9.36 8.22
N GLY A 242 13.12 -10.37 8.72
CA GLY A 242 11.66 -10.36 8.78
C GLY A 242 10.95 -10.80 7.50
N VAL A 243 11.66 -10.99 6.38
CA VAL A 243 11.08 -11.50 5.13
C VAL A 243 11.42 -12.98 4.97
N ALA A 244 10.40 -13.82 4.85
CA ALA A 244 10.58 -15.27 4.74
C ALA A 244 10.53 -15.73 3.27
N LEU A 245 11.49 -16.56 2.85
CA LEU A 245 11.45 -17.21 1.54
C LEU A 245 10.35 -18.28 1.53
N SER A 246 9.33 -18.11 0.68
CA SER A 246 8.26 -19.09 0.50
C SER A 246 8.59 -20.13 -0.57
N ARG A 247 9.14 -19.69 -1.70
CA ARG A 247 9.40 -20.55 -2.86
C ARG A 247 10.55 -19.99 -3.69
N LEU A 248 11.37 -20.89 -4.22
CA LEU A 248 12.40 -20.59 -5.21
C LEU A 248 12.33 -21.66 -6.30
N ASP A 249 11.93 -21.25 -7.50
CA ASP A 249 11.87 -22.07 -8.69
C ASP A 249 13.03 -21.71 -9.61
N VAL A 250 13.78 -22.72 -10.01
CA VAL A 250 14.91 -22.61 -10.93
C VAL A 250 14.68 -23.61 -12.05
N ALA A 251 14.57 -23.11 -13.27
CA ALA A 251 14.44 -23.90 -14.49
C ALA A 251 15.47 -23.39 -15.52
N GLU A 252 15.54 -24.02 -16.68
CA GLU A 252 16.52 -23.69 -17.73
C GLU A 252 16.35 -22.27 -18.28
N ASP A 253 15.10 -21.81 -18.46
CA ASP A 253 14.77 -20.51 -19.05
C ASP A 253 14.21 -19.51 -18.03
N ARG A 254 14.03 -19.90 -16.76
CA ARG A 254 13.34 -19.08 -15.76
C ARG A 254 13.85 -19.27 -14.34
N LEU A 255 13.85 -18.17 -13.61
CA LEU A 255 14.09 -18.09 -12.18
C LEU A 255 12.93 -17.34 -11.54
N ALA A 256 12.35 -17.89 -10.48
CA ALA A 256 11.31 -17.18 -9.73
C ALA A 256 11.51 -17.34 -8.23
N MET A 257 11.48 -16.23 -7.51
CA MET A 257 11.54 -16.17 -6.06
C MET A 257 10.23 -15.61 -5.53
N ARG A 258 9.66 -16.26 -4.52
CA ARG A 258 8.49 -15.78 -3.78
C ARG A 258 8.83 -15.63 -2.31
N ALA A 259 8.55 -14.46 -1.75
CA ALA A 259 8.76 -14.14 -0.35
C ALA A 259 7.43 -13.75 0.33
N VAL A 260 7.38 -13.94 1.65
CA VAL A 260 6.25 -13.54 2.50
C VAL A 260 6.69 -12.38 3.38
N LEU A 261 5.86 -11.33 3.38
CA LEU A 261 5.95 -10.18 4.26
C LEU A 261 4.71 -10.11 5.17
N ASP A 262 4.88 -9.53 6.35
CA ASP A 262 3.75 -9.22 7.24
C ASP A 262 2.88 -8.12 6.65
N GLN A 263 1.58 -8.09 6.97
CA GLN A 263 0.63 -7.10 6.42
C GLN A 263 1.02 -5.63 6.69
N GLU A 264 1.82 -5.36 7.71
CA GLU A 264 2.20 -4.00 8.13
C GLU A 264 3.52 -3.50 7.52
N TRP A 265 4.00 -4.12 6.44
CA TRP A 265 5.16 -3.61 5.70
C TRP A 265 4.92 -2.16 5.22
N THR A 266 6.00 -1.39 5.07
CA THR A 266 5.97 -0.02 4.52
C THR A 266 7.00 0.14 3.42
N VAL A 267 7.00 1.30 2.78
CA VAL A 267 8.03 1.69 1.82
C VAL A 267 8.86 2.77 2.48
N LEU A 268 10.08 2.41 2.88
CA LEU A 268 11.03 3.40 3.37
C LEU A 268 11.69 4.04 2.15
N THR A 269 11.10 5.10 1.64
CA THR A 269 11.89 6.08 0.89
C THR A 269 12.94 6.61 1.86
N THR A 270 14.21 6.49 1.50
CA THR A 270 15.34 7.13 2.18
C THR A 270 15.12 8.63 2.16
N LYS A 271 14.29 9.13 3.07
CA LYS A 271 14.22 10.54 3.41
C LYS A 271 15.61 10.88 3.97
N PRO A 272 16.24 11.99 3.53
CA PRO A 272 17.49 12.43 4.15
C PRO A 272 17.27 12.47 5.66
N ALA A 273 18.27 12.00 6.41
CA ALA A 273 18.22 11.95 7.86
C ALA A 273 17.67 13.28 8.40
N PRO A 274 16.77 13.26 9.40
CA PRO A 274 16.39 14.48 10.09
C PRO A 274 17.69 15.20 10.51
N PRO A 275 17.78 16.53 10.37
CA PRO A 275 18.90 17.26 10.96
C PRO A 275 19.02 16.85 12.42
N GLU A 276 20.24 16.52 12.84
CA GLU A 276 20.57 16.07 14.19
C GLU A 276 19.86 16.97 15.22
N GLY A 277 19.09 16.37 16.14
CA GLY A 277 18.47 17.11 17.25
C GLY A 277 16.94 17.26 17.23
N ARG A 278 16.21 16.79 16.22
CA ARG A 278 14.73 16.67 16.29
C ARG A 278 14.29 15.20 16.27
N THR A 279 14.07 14.62 17.45
CA THR A 279 13.22 13.43 17.58
C THR A 279 11.79 13.82 17.18
N PRO A 280 11.21 13.25 16.12
CA PRO A 280 9.83 13.54 15.76
C PRO A 280 8.92 12.89 16.80
N GLN A 281 8.44 13.67 17.77
CA GLN A 281 7.39 13.23 18.67
C GLN A 281 6.16 12.86 17.83
N GLY A 282 5.78 11.57 17.86
CA GLY A 282 4.57 11.06 17.20
C GLY A 282 4.79 10.25 15.91
N LEU A 283 6.03 10.01 15.46
CA LEU A 283 6.26 9.05 14.38
C LEU A 283 6.14 7.62 14.91
N LYS A 284 5.12 6.90 14.41
CA LYS A 284 4.96 5.44 14.52
C LYS A 284 6.33 4.79 14.24
N PRO A 285 6.80 3.83 15.06
CA PRO A 285 8.10 3.19 14.83
C PRO A 285 8.17 2.68 13.38
N PRO A 286 9.33 2.80 12.70
CA PRO A 286 9.46 2.38 11.31
C PRO A 286 8.99 0.94 11.21
N ALA A 287 8.15 0.66 10.22
CA ALA A 287 7.64 -0.70 10.06
C ALA A 287 8.82 -1.66 9.95
N ARG A 288 8.68 -2.83 10.58
CA ARG A 288 9.77 -3.81 10.69
C ARG A 288 10.29 -4.29 9.32
N GLN A 289 9.53 -4.09 8.25
CA GLN A 289 9.83 -4.60 6.91
C GLN A 289 9.61 -3.52 5.84
N ASP A 290 10.60 -3.35 4.97
CA ASP A 290 10.53 -2.51 3.77
C ASP A 290 10.28 -3.38 2.53
N GLY A 291 9.11 -3.23 1.92
CA GLY A 291 8.71 -4.00 0.74
C GLY A 291 9.58 -3.73 -0.47
N ALA A 292 10.03 -2.47 -0.67
CA ALA A 292 10.85 -2.11 -1.83
C ALA A 292 12.24 -2.71 -1.71
N ARG A 293 12.83 -2.67 -0.51
CA ARG A 293 14.10 -3.36 -0.20
C ARG A 293 13.99 -4.86 -0.39
N ALA A 294 12.89 -5.48 0.06
CA ALA A 294 12.66 -6.91 -0.18
C ALA A 294 12.66 -7.24 -1.68
N ALA A 295 11.90 -6.51 -2.50
CA ALA A 295 11.86 -6.72 -3.96
C ALA A 295 13.24 -6.55 -4.62
N THR A 296 13.99 -5.53 -4.20
CA THR A 296 15.35 -5.26 -4.72
C THR A 296 16.31 -6.39 -4.34
N MET A 297 16.31 -6.82 -3.08
CA MET A 297 17.18 -7.91 -2.63
C MET A 297 16.82 -9.26 -3.25
N MET A 298 15.53 -9.52 -3.49
CA MET A 298 15.08 -10.69 -4.25
C MET A 298 15.65 -10.66 -5.67
N LEU A 299 15.54 -9.54 -6.37
CA LEU A 299 16.10 -9.38 -7.71
C LEU A 299 17.63 -9.60 -7.73
N LEU A 300 18.36 -8.93 -6.83
CA LEU A 300 19.81 -9.07 -6.71
C LEU A 300 20.22 -10.52 -6.41
N SER A 301 19.46 -11.22 -5.56
CA SER A 301 19.69 -12.63 -5.28
C SER A 301 19.50 -13.50 -6.52
N LEU A 302 18.49 -13.23 -7.35
CA LEU A 302 18.30 -13.95 -8.61
C LEU A 302 19.45 -13.68 -9.60
N TYR A 303 19.94 -12.44 -9.68
CA TYR A 303 21.12 -12.09 -10.49
C TYR A 303 22.40 -12.74 -9.99
N GLN A 304 22.57 -12.91 -8.68
CA GLN A 304 23.71 -13.67 -8.14
C GLN A 304 23.69 -15.13 -8.62
N VAL A 305 22.52 -15.75 -8.68
CA VAL A 305 22.35 -17.11 -9.23
C VAL A 305 22.63 -17.17 -10.74
N LEU A 306 22.22 -16.16 -11.50
CA LEU A 306 22.56 -16.06 -12.93
C LEU A 306 24.08 -15.87 -13.13
N GLY A 307 24.72 -15.06 -12.29
CA GLY A 307 26.16 -14.83 -12.33
C GLY A 307 26.99 -16.08 -12.07
N THR A 308 26.54 -16.98 -11.17
CA THR A 308 27.23 -18.25 -10.91
C THR A 308 27.10 -19.23 -12.07
N SER A 309 25.93 -19.32 -12.71
CA SER A 309 25.75 -20.13 -13.94
C SER A 309 26.70 -19.69 -15.05
N ARG A 310 26.78 -18.37 -15.30
CA ARG A 310 27.65 -17.82 -16.36
C ARG A 310 29.13 -18.15 -16.14
N ARG A 311 29.59 -18.14 -14.88
CA ARG A 311 30.98 -18.50 -14.53
C ARG A 311 31.28 -19.99 -14.71
N GLN A 312 30.32 -20.86 -14.40
CA GLN A 312 30.48 -22.30 -14.59
C GLN A 312 30.52 -22.70 -16.07
N GLY A 313 29.71 -22.07 -16.91
CA GLY A 313 29.73 -22.31 -18.36
C GLY A 313 30.98 -21.77 -19.08
N ALA A 314 31.67 -20.78 -18.51
CA ALA A 314 32.85 -20.14 -19.10
C ALA A 314 34.19 -20.78 -18.69
N ALA A 315 34.21 -21.76 -17.79
CA ALA A 315 35.44 -22.45 -17.43
C ALA A 315 35.91 -23.33 -18.62
N PRO A 316 37.05 -23.01 -19.27
CA PRO A 316 37.52 -23.80 -20.39
C PRO A 316 37.87 -25.20 -19.89
N ALA A 317 37.50 -26.21 -20.67
CA ALA A 317 37.98 -27.57 -20.49
C ALA A 317 39.51 -27.51 -20.42
N ARG A 318 40.07 -27.64 -19.21
CA ARG A 318 41.49 -27.93 -19.02
C ARG A 318 41.73 -29.27 -19.73
N GLN A 319 42.22 -29.19 -20.97
CA GLN A 319 42.77 -30.34 -21.66
C GLN A 319 43.86 -30.90 -20.76
N LYS A 320 43.63 -32.11 -20.24
CA LYS A 320 44.68 -32.86 -19.55
C LYS A 320 45.78 -33.12 -20.58
N PRO A 321 47.05 -32.79 -20.31
CA PRO A 321 48.14 -33.28 -21.14
C PRO A 321 48.16 -34.80 -21.01
N VAL A 322 48.23 -35.46 -22.15
CA VAL A 322 48.45 -36.91 -22.30
C VAL A 322 49.89 -37.23 -21.92
#